data_AF-A0A2T2WDI0-F1
#
_entry.id   AF-A0A2T2WDI0-F1
#
_cell.length_a   1.000
_cell.length_b   1.000
_cell.length_c   1.000
_cell.angle_alpha   90.00
_cell.angle_beta   90.00
_cell.angle_gamma   90.00
#
_symmetry.space_group_name_H-M   'P 1'
#
loop_
_entity.id
_entity.type
_entity.pdbx_description
1 polymer ?
#
loop_
_entity_poly.entity_id
_entity_poly.type
_entity_poly.pdbx_seq_one_letter_code
_entity_poly.pdbx_strand_id
1 'polypeptide(L)'
;MRSCCKQPMARPPVDEGWLTANRISELVETPVVGRFDIAHLLEIHRRIFQDLPHHGPGQFRPNAAAWVKARELESGDHYYVPYAPRRILESELSQVLNALHGPEAFRGLSLDRFAVRMAQLYADLDYLHPFREGNNRTLRTFTRQLAREAGFDLNWSVSNANELARDRLHRARDLAVIQRAFPGLDEQRAIETDNRMEYETYWVLKKL
;
A
#
# COMPACT_ATOMS: atom_id res chain seq x y z
N MET A 1 -53.95 21.03 12.60
CA MET A 1 -52.54 21.01 13.04
C MET A 1 -51.88 19.74 12.53
N ARG A 2 -51.11 19.80 11.44
CA ARG A 2 -50.30 18.65 10.96
C ARG A 2 -48.85 18.94 11.35
N SER A 3 -48.34 18.16 12.31
CA SER A 3 -46.95 18.21 12.74
C SER A 3 -46.06 17.79 11.57
N CYS A 4 -45.25 18.73 11.08
CA CYS A 4 -44.26 18.48 10.05
C CYS A 4 -43.05 17.82 10.73
N CYS A 5 -42.93 16.49 10.63
CA CYS A 5 -41.71 15.79 11.01
C CYS A 5 -40.57 16.29 10.11
N LYS A 6 -39.68 17.12 10.67
CA LYS A 6 -38.38 17.39 10.08
C LYS A 6 -37.61 16.08 10.04
N GLN A 7 -37.43 15.52 8.85
CA GLN A 7 -36.44 14.46 8.65
C GLN A 7 -35.07 14.98 9.12
N PRO A 8 -34.27 14.18 9.85
CA PRO A 8 -32.94 14.63 10.24
C PRO A 8 -32.12 14.87 8.97
N MET A 9 -31.58 16.09 8.85
CA MET A 9 -30.63 16.42 7.78
C MET A 9 -29.49 15.40 7.83
N ALA A 10 -29.23 14.71 6.71
CA ALA A 10 -28.08 13.83 6.58
C ALA A 10 -26.82 14.64 6.91
N ARG A 11 -25.95 14.12 7.78
CA ARG A 11 -24.65 14.74 8.04
C ARG A 11 -23.91 14.85 6.69
N PRO A 12 -23.21 15.98 6.43
CA PRO A 12 -22.39 16.07 5.24
C PRO A 12 -21.39 14.90 5.21
N PRO A 13 -21.06 14.36 4.02
CA PRO A 13 -20.10 13.28 3.91
C PRO A 13 -18.79 13.72 4.56
N VAL A 14 -18.31 12.91 5.49
CA VAL A 14 -17.06 13.19 6.19
C VAL A 14 -15.92 13.03 5.19
N ASP A 15 -15.08 14.05 5.07
CA ASP A 15 -13.91 14.01 4.18
C ASP A 15 -12.90 12.99 4.73
N GLU A 16 -12.85 11.81 4.08
CA GLU A 16 -11.89 10.74 4.38
C GLU A 16 -10.44 11.25 4.33
N GLY A 17 -10.11 12.09 3.33
CA GLY A 17 -8.77 12.62 3.15
C GLY A 17 -8.35 13.43 4.36
N TRP A 18 -9.22 14.33 4.81
CA TRP A 18 -8.99 15.16 6.00
C TRP A 18 -8.85 14.33 7.28
N LEU A 19 -9.76 13.37 7.53
CA LEU A 19 -9.69 12.51 8.70
C LEU A 19 -8.38 11.73 8.76
N THR A 20 -8.03 11.05 7.66
CA THR A 20 -6.82 10.24 7.62
C THR A 20 -5.55 11.09 7.69
N ALA A 21 -5.54 12.30 7.13
CA ALA A 21 -4.42 13.23 7.25
C ALA A 21 -4.16 13.65 8.70
N ASN A 22 -5.22 13.97 9.47
CA ASN A 22 -5.09 14.30 10.89
C ASN A 22 -4.49 13.12 11.68
N ARG A 23 -4.97 11.90 11.46
CA ARG A 23 -4.44 10.70 12.13
C ARG A 23 -3.00 10.38 11.74
N ILE A 24 -2.62 10.61 10.48
CA ILE A 24 -1.23 10.48 10.04
C ILE A 24 -0.34 11.53 10.71
N SER A 25 -0.83 12.76 10.94
CA SER A 25 -0.11 13.79 11.69
C SER A 25 0.07 13.40 13.16
N GLU A 26 -0.97 12.87 13.80
CA GLU A 26 -0.87 12.33 15.17
C GLU A 26 0.17 11.20 15.26
N LEU A 27 0.29 10.38 14.22
CA LEU A 27 1.30 9.32 14.12
C LEU A 27 2.73 9.83 13.86
N VAL A 28 2.92 11.10 13.50
CA VAL A 28 4.25 11.75 13.46
C VAL A 28 4.72 12.07 14.88
N GLU A 29 3.82 12.67 15.66
CA GLU A 29 4.09 13.11 17.02
C GLU A 29 4.15 11.92 17.99
N THR A 30 3.19 11.01 17.86
CA THR A 30 3.05 9.81 18.70
C THR A 30 3.05 8.58 17.79
N PRO A 31 4.23 8.11 17.33
CA PRO A 31 4.33 6.92 16.48
C PRO A 31 3.84 5.65 17.21
N VAL A 32 3.62 4.59 16.46
CA VAL A 32 3.31 3.29 17.06
C VAL A 32 4.61 2.73 17.64
N VAL A 33 4.59 2.34 18.91
CA VAL A 33 5.73 1.67 19.55
C VAL A 33 5.54 0.17 19.36
N GLY A 34 6.47 -0.49 18.69
CA GLY A 34 6.38 -1.92 18.40
C GLY A 34 7.63 -2.44 17.71
N ARG A 35 7.53 -3.60 17.06
CA ARG A 35 8.70 -4.31 16.51
C ARG A 35 8.74 -4.38 14.98
N PHE A 36 7.95 -3.55 14.30
CA PHE A 36 7.73 -3.61 12.85
C PHE A 36 7.23 -4.99 12.37
N ASP A 37 6.41 -5.63 13.21
CA ASP A 37 5.72 -6.88 12.92
C ASP A 37 4.29 -6.64 12.41
N ILE A 38 3.52 -7.71 12.22
CA ILE A 38 2.12 -7.63 11.76
C ILE A 38 1.30 -6.75 12.70
N ALA A 39 1.47 -6.90 14.02
CA ALA A 39 0.71 -6.12 15.01
C ALA A 39 0.99 -4.61 14.86
N HIS A 40 2.26 -4.23 14.66
CA HIS A 40 2.63 -2.85 14.37
C HIS A 40 1.94 -2.34 13.09
N LEU A 41 1.97 -3.11 12.00
CA LEU A 41 1.35 -2.72 10.73
C LEU A 41 -0.18 -2.55 10.85
N LEU A 42 -0.85 -3.49 11.54
CA LEU A 42 -2.28 -3.43 11.82
C LEU A 42 -2.63 -2.23 12.69
N GLU A 43 -1.82 -1.92 13.70
CA GLU A 43 -2.06 -0.78 14.60
C GLU A 43 -1.91 0.57 13.87
N ILE A 44 -0.93 0.71 12.98
CA ILE A 44 -0.83 1.90 12.12
C ILE A 44 -2.10 2.04 11.29
N HIS A 45 -2.55 0.98 10.61
CA HIS A 45 -3.78 1.04 9.84
C HIS A 45 -4.99 1.36 10.71
N ARG A 46 -5.10 0.74 11.89
CA ARG A 46 -6.20 0.99 12.83
C ARG A 46 -6.25 2.47 13.20
N ARG A 47 -5.13 3.07 13.58
CA ARG A 47 -5.05 4.49 13.96
C ARG A 47 -5.35 5.44 12.81
N ILE A 48 -4.85 5.17 11.59
CA ILE A 48 -5.14 6.01 10.42
C ILE A 48 -6.64 6.02 10.12
N PHE A 49 -7.30 4.87 10.20
CA PHE A 49 -8.69 4.68 9.77
C PHE A 49 -9.71 4.59 10.90
N GLN A 50 -9.35 4.88 12.16
CA GLN A 50 -10.21 4.65 13.32
C GLN A 50 -11.57 5.37 13.27
N ASP A 51 -11.65 6.49 12.55
CA ASP A 51 -12.89 7.26 12.37
C ASP A 51 -13.73 6.78 11.16
N LEU A 52 -13.28 5.73 10.45
CA LEU A 52 -13.85 5.22 9.20
C LEU A 52 -14.10 3.70 9.32
N PRO A 53 -15.11 3.26 10.09
CA PRO A 53 -15.33 1.85 10.40
C PRO A 53 -15.55 0.96 9.16
N HIS A 54 -16.10 1.52 8.08
CA HIS A 54 -16.32 0.79 6.84
C HIS A 54 -15.00 0.33 6.18
N HIS A 55 -13.86 0.99 6.46
CA HIS A 55 -12.53 0.60 5.96
C HIS A 55 -11.90 -0.59 6.70
N GLY A 56 -12.54 -1.11 7.75
CA GLY A 56 -12.02 -2.22 8.54
C GLY A 56 -10.70 -1.85 9.25
N PRO A 57 -10.70 -0.88 10.17
CA PRO A 57 -9.46 -0.39 10.78
C PRO A 57 -8.71 -1.51 11.51
N GLY A 58 -7.49 -1.83 11.06
CA GLY A 58 -6.64 -2.86 11.67
C GLY A 58 -7.03 -4.28 11.29
N GLN A 59 -7.86 -4.45 10.26
CA GLN A 59 -8.32 -5.77 9.80
C GLN A 59 -7.81 -6.04 8.39
N PHE A 60 -7.37 -7.28 8.15
CA PHE A 60 -7.06 -7.69 6.79
C PHE A 60 -8.29 -7.67 5.89
N ARG A 61 -8.05 -7.47 4.59
CA ARG A 61 -9.09 -7.58 3.57
C ARG A 61 -9.75 -8.96 3.58
N PRO A 62 -11.03 -9.07 3.17
CA PRO A 62 -11.72 -10.35 3.08
C PRO A 62 -11.14 -11.25 1.96
N ASN A 63 -11.53 -12.52 1.97
CA ASN A 63 -11.26 -13.42 0.84
C ASN A 63 -12.02 -12.96 -0.41
N ALA A 64 -11.36 -13.00 -1.56
CA ALA A 64 -11.97 -12.82 -2.88
C ALA A 64 -11.26 -13.72 -3.90
N ALA A 65 -11.93 -14.02 -5.02
CA ALA A 65 -11.37 -14.87 -6.08
C ALA A 65 -10.07 -14.29 -6.65
N ALA A 66 -10.03 -12.97 -6.86
CA ALA A 66 -8.84 -12.23 -7.23
C ALA A 66 -8.86 -10.86 -6.56
N TRP A 67 -7.67 -10.28 -6.37
CA TRP A 67 -7.50 -8.92 -5.89
C TRP A 67 -6.72 -8.14 -6.94
N VAL A 68 -7.47 -7.44 -7.76
CA VAL A 68 -6.96 -6.71 -8.91
C VAL A 68 -7.45 -5.28 -8.80
N LYS A 69 -6.55 -4.32 -9.04
CA LYS A 69 -6.91 -2.91 -9.08
C LYS A 69 -6.84 -2.39 -10.50
N ALA A 70 -7.91 -1.74 -10.95
CA ALA A 70 -7.86 -0.90 -12.13
C ALA A 70 -7.01 0.34 -11.79
N ARG A 71 -5.96 0.55 -12.56
CA ARG A 71 -5.12 1.75 -12.53
C ARG A 71 -5.65 2.72 -13.56
N GLU A 72 -5.77 3.96 -13.11
CA GLU A 72 -5.95 5.13 -13.95
C GLU A 72 -4.87 6.11 -13.56
N LEU A 73 -3.98 6.41 -14.52
CA LEU A 73 -2.92 7.40 -14.36
C LEU A 73 -3.40 8.76 -14.86
N GLU A 74 -2.81 9.83 -14.37
CA GLU A 74 -3.20 11.19 -14.77
C GLU A 74 -2.79 11.49 -16.22
N SER A 75 -1.78 10.77 -16.74
CA SER A 75 -1.44 10.69 -18.16
C SER A 75 -2.51 10.03 -19.05
N GLY A 76 -3.56 9.42 -18.47
CA GLY A 76 -4.63 8.74 -19.19
C GLY A 76 -4.36 7.25 -19.47
N ASP A 77 -3.23 6.71 -19.02
CA ASP A 77 -2.94 5.27 -19.13
C ASP A 77 -3.80 4.46 -18.17
N HIS A 78 -4.33 3.34 -18.65
CA HIS A 78 -5.19 2.44 -17.87
C HIS A 78 -4.75 0.99 -18.01
N TYR A 79 -4.67 0.30 -16.88
CA TYR A 79 -4.28 -1.12 -16.83
C TYR A 79 -4.70 -1.76 -15.51
N TYR A 80 -4.56 -3.08 -15.40
CA TYR A 80 -4.88 -3.83 -14.18
C TYR A 80 -3.61 -4.24 -13.43
N VAL A 81 -3.66 -4.15 -12.11
CA VAL A 81 -2.56 -4.52 -11.22
C VAL A 81 -2.98 -5.68 -10.33
N PRO A 82 -2.35 -6.87 -10.48
CA PRO A 82 -2.68 -8.05 -9.70
C PRO A 82 -1.91 -8.10 -8.38
N TYR A 83 -2.65 -8.13 -7.28
CA TYR A 83 -2.09 -8.30 -5.93
C TYR A 83 -2.15 -9.74 -5.46
N ALA A 84 -1.44 -10.04 -4.38
CA ALA A 84 -1.38 -11.38 -3.81
C ALA A 84 -2.78 -11.96 -3.49
N PRO A 85 -3.01 -13.26 -3.67
CA PRO A 85 -4.22 -13.90 -3.21
C PRO A 85 -4.30 -13.87 -1.67
N ARG A 86 -5.51 -13.71 -1.11
CA ARG A 86 -5.68 -13.56 0.34
C ARG A 86 -5.15 -14.74 1.17
N ARG A 87 -5.16 -15.96 0.59
CA ARG A 87 -4.71 -17.21 1.24
C ARG A 87 -3.23 -17.24 1.64
N ILE A 88 -2.37 -16.46 0.99
CA ILE A 88 -0.94 -16.42 1.30
C ILE A 88 -0.57 -15.22 2.20
N LEU A 89 -1.53 -14.34 2.47
CA LEU A 89 -1.25 -13.02 3.03
C LEU A 89 -0.52 -13.10 4.36
N GLU A 90 -1.05 -13.81 5.36
CA GLU A 90 -0.45 -13.82 6.69
C GLU A 90 0.91 -14.51 6.71
N SER A 91 1.06 -15.63 5.99
CA SER A 91 2.32 -16.37 5.97
C SER A 91 3.43 -15.56 5.31
N GLU A 92 3.16 -14.97 4.14
CA GLU A 92 4.13 -14.15 3.42
C GLU A 92 4.41 -12.83 4.14
N LEU A 93 3.38 -12.19 4.68
CA LEU A 93 3.56 -10.96 5.47
C LEU A 93 4.43 -11.22 6.70
N SER A 94 4.23 -12.34 7.39
CA SER A 94 5.08 -12.72 8.51
C SER A 94 6.53 -12.96 8.07
N GLN A 95 6.75 -13.62 6.93
CA GLN A 95 8.10 -13.86 6.41
C GLN A 95 8.81 -12.56 6.05
N VAL A 96 8.13 -11.68 5.29
CA VAL A 96 8.66 -10.36 4.89
C VAL A 96 9.04 -9.53 6.11
N LEU A 97 8.14 -9.41 7.10
CA LEU A 97 8.38 -8.61 8.29
C LEU A 97 9.43 -9.23 9.22
N ASN A 98 9.51 -10.56 9.32
CA ASN A 98 10.55 -11.22 10.10
C ASN A 98 11.95 -11.05 9.47
N ALA A 99 12.04 -11.08 8.14
CA ALA A 99 13.28 -10.87 7.39
C ALA A 99 13.83 -9.42 7.51
N LEU A 100 13.02 -8.48 8.01
CA LEU A 100 13.49 -7.13 8.30
C LEU A 100 14.55 -7.10 9.40
N HIS A 101 14.43 -7.98 10.39
CA HIS A 101 15.21 -7.92 11.63
C HIS A 101 15.12 -6.55 12.35
N GLY A 102 13.99 -5.84 12.19
CA GLY A 102 13.74 -4.55 12.82
C GLY A 102 14.55 -3.38 12.25
N PRO A 103 14.41 -2.17 12.84
CA PRO A 103 15.15 -0.97 12.43
C PRO A 103 16.66 -1.11 12.59
N GLU A 104 17.12 -1.93 13.53
CA GLU A 104 18.53 -2.21 13.80
C GLU A 104 19.28 -2.65 12.54
N ALA A 105 18.65 -3.48 11.71
CA ALA A 105 19.26 -3.98 10.50
C ALA A 105 19.53 -2.89 9.46
N PHE A 106 18.90 -1.72 9.57
CA PHE A 106 19.07 -0.59 8.66
C PHE A 106 20.07 0.45 9.18
N ARG A 107 20.39 0.45 10.48
CA ARG A 107 21.29 1.45 11.08
C ARG A 107 22.70 1.36 10.48
N GLY A 108 23.27 2.52 10.17
CA GLY A 108 24.64 2.62 9.64
C GLY A 108 24.82 2.18 8.19
N LEU A 109 23.75 1.82 7.48
CA LEU A 109 23.82 1.59 6.03
C LEU A 109 24.17 2.89 5.28
N SER A 110 24.80 2.75 4.11
CA SER A 110 24.85 3.87 3.16
C SER A 110 23.44 4.18 2.64
N LEU A 111 23.24 5.41 2.17
CA LEU A 111 21.94 5.83 1.63
C LEU A 111 21.46 4.93 0.49
N ASP A 112 22.34 4.50 -0.41
CA ASP A 112 22.00 3.60 -1.52
C ASP A 112 21.54 2.24 -1.02
N ARG A 113 22.24 1.66 -0.04
CA ARG A 113 21.89 0.36 0.54
C ARG A 113 20.58 0.43 1.31
N PHE A 114 20.36 1.52 2.04
CA PHE A 114 19.09 1.81 2.70
C PHE A 114 17.96 1.91 1.67
N ALA A 115 18.12 2.71 0.62
CA ALA A 115 17.12 2.93 -0.41
C ALA A 115 16.71 1.63 -1.10
N VAL A 116 17.68 0.79 -1.50
CA VAL A 116 17.41 -0.51 -2.12
C VAL A 116 16.61 -1.42 -1.18
N ARG A 117 17.03 -1.57 0.08
CA ARG A 117 16.33 -2.44 1.04
C ARG A 117 14.94 -1.93 1.39
N MET A 118 14.78 -0.62 1.54
CA MET A 118 13.48 0.00 1.82
C MET A 118 12.53 -0.13 0.62
N ALA A 119 13.03 0.02 -0.60
CA ALA A 119 12.24 -0.19 -1.82
C ALA A 119 11.80 -1.65 -1.97
N GLN A 120 12.68 -2.61 -1.67
CA GLN A 120 12.34 -4.04 -1.66
C GLN A 120 11.22 -4.34 -0.65
N LEU A 121 11.37 -3.89 0.60
CA LEU A 121 10.34 -4.02 1.62
C LEU A 121 9.01 -3.41 1.18
N TYR A 122 9.04 -2.16 0.70
CA TYR A 122 7.82 -1.46 0.29
C TYR A 122 7.10 -2.25 -0.81
N ALA A 123 7.83 -2.73 -1.81
CA ALA A 123 7.26 -3.46 -2.92
C ALA A 123 6.72 -4.84 -2.52
N ASP A 124 7.36 -5.54 -1.58
CA ASP A 124 6.84 -6.79 -1.00
C ASP A 124 5.51 -6.55 -0.29
N LEU A 125 5.44 -5.52 0.57
CA LEU A 125 4.22 -5.17 1.28
C LEU A 125 3.11 -4.66 0.35
N ASP A 126 3.45 -3.90 -0.68
CA ASP A 126 2.49 -3.37 -1.66
C ASP A 126 1.87 -4.48 -2.50
N TYR A 127 2.65 -5.51 -2.86
CA TYR A 127 2.15 -6.72 -3.53
C TYR A 127 1.18 -7.50 -2.64
N LEU A 128 1.52 -7.66 -1.34
CA LEU A 128 0.65 -8.35 -0.39
C LEU A 128 -0.69 -7.62 -0.19
N HIS A 129 -0.67 -6.29 -0.25
CA HIS A 129 -1.84 -5.41 -0.21
C HIS A 129 -2.84 -5.79 0.91
N PRO A 130 -2.42 -5.76 2.19
CA PRO A 130 -3.10 -6.45 3.28
C PRO A 130 -4.53 -5.97 3.59
N PHE A 131 -4.85 -4.71 3.29
CA PHE A 131 -6.09 -4.06 3.74
C PHE A 131 -7.11 -3.87 2.62
N ARG A 132 -8.39 -3.69 2.98
CA ARG A 132 -9.46 -3.40 2.02
C ARG A 132 -9.20 -2.08 1.30
N GLU A 133 -8.81 -1.07 2.07
CA GLU A 133 -8.48 0.27 1.60
C GLU A 133 -7.29 0.81 2.40
N GLY A 134 -6.68 1.89 1.91
CA GLY A 134 -5.70 2.60 2.72
C GLY A 134 -4.28 2.04 2.76
N ASN A 135 -4.00 0.97 2.01
CA ASN A 135 -2.68 0.33 1.94
C ASN A 135 -1.53 1.34 1.77
N ASN A 136 -1.62 2.25 0.79
CA ASN A 136 -0.57 3.23 0.53
C ASN A 136 -0.28 4.14 1.74
N ARG A 137 -1.32 4.62 2.43
CA ARG A 137 -1.19 5.52 3.59
C ARG A 137 -0.56 4.79 4.76
N THR A 138 -0.94 3.54 4.99
CA THR A 138 -0.35 2.68 6.01
C THR A 138 1.10 2.34 5.70
N LEU A 139 1.42 1.86 4.48
CA LEU A 139 2.79 1.45 4.12
C LEU A 139 3.77 2.63 4.12
N ARG A 140 3.35 3.81 3.65
CA ARG A 140 4.17 5.03 3.72
C ARG A 140 4.42 5.46 5.17
N THR A 141 3.42 5.32 6.05
CA THR A 141 3.58 5.64 7.48
C THR A 141 4.48 4.63 8.17
N PHE A 142 4.30 3.34 7.91
CA PHE A 142 5.12 2.24 8.44
C PHE A 142 6.59 2.41 8.04
N THR A 143 6.87 2.58 6.74
CA THR A 143 8.24 2.76 6.25
C THR A 143 8.89 4.06 6.73
N ARG A 144 8.11 5.14 6.93
CA ARG A 144 8.61 6.38 7.52
C ARG A 144 9.00 6.20 9.00
N GLN A 145 8.19 5.49 9.79
CA GLN A 145 8.54 5.18 11.18
C GLN A 145 9.79 4.29 11.24
N LEU A 146 9.88 3.27 10.37
CA LEU A 146 11.05 2.40 10.26
C LEU A 146 12.32 3.18 9.90
N ALA A 147 12.23 4.05 8.89
CA ALA A 147 13.34 4.92 8.48
C ALA A 147 13.83 5.79 9.64
N ARG A 148 12.91 6.44 10.34
CA ARG A 148 13.23 7.33 11.47
C ARG A 148 13.95 6.58 12.59
N GLU A 149 13.49 5.37 12.96
CA GLU A 149 14.15 4.53 13.98
C GLU A 149 15.50 3.96 13.53
N ALA A 150 15.72 3.86 12.22
CA ALA A 150 16.98 3.48 11.62
C ALA A 150 17.97 4.67 11.45
N GLY A 151 17.55 5.90 11.75
CA GLY A 151 18.37 7.11 11.61
C GLY A 151 18.31 7.78 10.23
N PHE A 152 17.31 7.46 9.41
CA PHE A 152 17.07 8.07 8.09
C PHE A 152 15.81 8.93 8.09
N ASP A 153 15.78 9.92 7.20
CA ASP A 153 14.55 10.63 6.88
C ASP A 153 13.99 10.15 5.54
N LEU A 154 12.75 9.65 5.55
CA LEU A 154 12.04 9.18 4.36
C LEU A 154 10.86 10.10 4.07
N ASN A 155 11.10 11.04 3.15
CA ASN A 155 10.10 12.05 2.78
C ASN A 155 9.27 11.62 1.56
N TRP A 156 8.01 11.25 1.80
CA TRP A 156 7.06 10.89 0.74
C TRP A 156 6.45 12.09 0.01
N SER A 157 6.61 13.33 0.47
CA SER A 157 5.95 14.50 -0.13
C SER A 157 6.39 14.76 -1.57
N VAL A 158 7.65 14.42 -1.90
CA VAL A 158 8.21 14.55 -3.24
C VAL A 158 7.45 13.71 -4.28
N SER A 159 6.86 12.59 -3.85
CA SER A 159 6.09 11.71 -4.73
C SER A 159 4.71 12.24 -5.10
N ASN A 160 4.25 13.31 -4.43
CA ASN A 160 2.95 13.92 -4.65
C ASN A 160 3.04 15.35 -5.23
N ALA A 161 4.25 15.80 -5.58
CA ALA A 161 4.51 17.20 -5.93
C ALA A 161 3.77 17.68 -7.19
N ASN A 162 3.54 16.79 -8.16
CA ASN A 162 2.80 17.06 -9.39
C ASN A 162 2.31 15.75 -10.01
N GLU A 163 1.52 15.87 -11.08
CA GLU A 163 0.92 14.75 -11.83
C GLU A 163 1.98 13.74 -12.29
N LEU A 164 3.06 14.24 -12.89
CA LEU A 164 4.16 13.41 -13.39
C LEU A 164 4.86 12.63 -12.27
N ALA A 165 5.08 13.23 -11.11
CA ALA A 165 5.69 12.56 -9.96
C ALA A 165 4.79 11.45 -9.41
N ARG A 166 3.46 11.69 -9.37
CA ARG A 166 2.48 10.69 -8.94
C ARG A 166 2.45 9.51 -9.91
N ASP A 167 2.38 9.78 -11.20
CA ASP A 167 2.40 8.76 -12.24
C ASP A 167 3.69 7.93 -12.20
N ARG A 168 4.85 8.56 -12.08
CA ARG A 168 6.14 7.86 -11.94
C ARG A 168 6.14 6.92 -10.73
N LEU A 169 5.64 7.38 -9.58
CA LEU A 169 5.55 6.53 -8.40
C LEU A 169 4.57 5.37 -8.62
N HIS A 170 3.40 5.62 -9.22
CA HIS A 170 2.43 4.57 -9.49
C HIS A 170 3.00 3.51 -10.44
N ARG A 171 3.63 3.91 -11.55
CA ARG A 171 4.26 2.98 -12.48
C ARG A 171 5.34 2.14 -11.82
N ALA A 172 6.26 2.76 -11.07
CA ALA A 172 7.35 2.04 -10.40
C ALA A 172 6.83 1.00 -9.39
N ARG A 173 5.78 1.35 -8.64
CA ARG A 173 5.15 0.43 -7.69
C ARG A 173 4.41 -0.70 -8.38
N ASP A 174 3.62 -0.37 -9.39
CA ASP A 174 2.82 -1.35 -10.13
C ASP A 174 3.72 -2.34 -10.88
N LEU A 175 4.82 -1.86 -11.46
CA LEU A 175 5.87 -2.70 -12.04
C LEU A 175 6.39 -3.70 -11.00
N ALA A 176 6.71 -3.24 -9.80
CA ALA A 176 7.24 -4.09 -8.74
C ALA A 176 6.21 -5.11 -8.22
N VAL A 177 4.92 -4.73 -8.20
CA VAL A 177 3.80 -5.63 -7.86
C VAL A 177 3.63 -6.69 -8.94
N ILE A 178 3.63 -6.29 -10.21
CA ILE A 178 3.51 -7.20 -11.36
C ILE A 178 4.65 -8.21 -11.38
N GLN A 179 5.90 -7.76 -11.17
CA GLN A 179 7.06 -8.64 -11.14
C GLN A 179 6.98 -9.69 -10.01
N ARG A 180 6.25 -9.41 -8.93
CA ARG A 180 5.99 -10.37 -7.84
C ARG A 180 4.84 -11.30 -8.15
N ALA A 181 3.80 -10.81 -8.83
CA ALA A 181 2.67 -11.61 -9.27
C ALA A 181 3.09 -12.63 -10.34
N PHE A 182 3.94 -12.23 -11.28
CA PHE A 182 4.44 -13.07 -12.37
C PHE A 182 5.97 -12.95 -12.52
N PRO A 183 6.75 -13.59 -11.63
CA PRO A 183 8.20 -13.56 -11.71
C PRO A 183 8.70 -14.14 -13.03
N GLY A 184 9.62 -13.42 -13.69
CA GLY A 184 10.22 -13.85 -14.95
C GLY A 184 9.24 -13.96 -16.13
N LEU A 185 8.12 -13.21 -16.10
CA LEU A 185 7.18 -13.18 -17.23
C LEU A 185 7.86 -12.66 -18.50
N ASP A 186 7.94 -13.52 -19.51
CA ASP A 186 8.45 -13.22 -20.84
C ASP A 186 7.37 -13.40 -21.92
N GLU A 187 7.73 -13.12 -23.17
CA GLU A 187 6.80 -13.17 -24.30
C GLU A 187 6.31 -14.58 -24.59
N GLN A 188 7.21 -15.56 -24.52
CA GLN A 188 6.86 -16.95 -24.80
C GLN A 188 5.83 -17.44 -23.79
N ARG A 189 6.11 -17.26 -22.49
CA ARG A 189 5.20 -17.62 -21.41
C ARG A 189 3.87 -16.88 -21.55
N ALA A 190 3.89 -15.59 -21.89
CA ALA A 190 2.68 -14.82 -22.09
C ALA A 190 1.81 -15.34 -23.25
N ILE A 191 2.41 -15.78 -24.36
CA ILE A 191 1.67 -16.33 -25.52
C ILE A 191 1.11 -17.73 -25.23
N GLU A 192 1.83 -18.53 -24.45
CA GLU A 192 1.48 -19.92 -24.14
C GLU A 192 0.48 -20.07 -22.98
N THR A 193 0.32 -19.04 -22.14
CA THR A 193 -0.52 -19.09 -20.93
C THR A 193 -2.02 -19.15 -21.25
N ASP A 194 -2.76 -19.95 -20.48
CA ASP A 194 -4.23 -19.95 -20.46
C ASP A 194 -4.80 -18.91 -19.46
N ASN A 195 -3.92 -18.29 -18.67
CA ASN A 195 -4.28 -17.27 -17.70
C ASN A 195 -4.34 -15.89 -18.36
N ARG A 196 -5.56 -15.43 -18.63
CA ARG A 196 -5.82 -14.10 -19.19
C ARG A 196 -5.09 -12.97 -18.46
N MET A 197 -5.01 -13.02 -17.12
CA MET A 197 -4.35 -11.98 -16.33
C MET A 197 -2.85 -11.95 -16.58
N GLU A 198 -2.22 -13.11 -16.74
CA GLU A 198 -0.80 -13.23 -17.06
C GLU A 198 -0.50 -12.65 -18.45
N TYR A 199 -1.30 -13.02 -19.46
CA TYR A 199 -1.21 -12.44 -20.80
C TYR A 199 -1.38 -10.92 -20.80
N GLU A 200 -2.44 -10.39 -20.17
CA GLU A 200 -2.68 -8.95 -20.12
C GLU A 200 -1.55 -8.20 -19.42
N THR A 201 -1.00 -8.79 -18.34
CA THR A 201 0.07 -8.18 -17.56
C THR A 201 1.37 -8.06 -18.34
N TYR A 202 1.69 -9.00 -19.23
CA TYR A 202 2.85 -8.88 -20.12
C TYR A 202 2.76 -7.62 -21.00
N TRP A 203 1.59 -7.32 -21.56
CA TRP A 203 1.39 -6.13 -22.38
C TRP A 203 1.43 -4.83 -21.57
N VAL A 204 1.07 -4.89 -20.29
CA VAL A 204 1.27 -3.77 -19.36
C VAL A 204 2.76 -3.53 -19.13
N LEU A 205 3.55 -4.58 -18.90
CA LEU A 205 5.01 -4.47 -18.70
C LEU A 205 5.74 -3.84 -19.88
N LYS A 206 5.26 -4.05 -21.11
CA LYS A 206 5.85 -3.43 -22.31
C LYS A 206 5.61 -1.91 -22.39
N LYS A 207 4.68 -1.38 -21.61
CA LYS A 207 4.28 0.04 -21.61
C LYS A 207 4.78 0.82 -20.39
N LEU A 208 5.18 0.12 -19.31
CA LEU A 208 5.71 0.70 -18.07
C LEU A 208 7.20 1.01 -18.19
#